data_AF-A0A6N9B7U7-F1
#
_entry.id   AF-A0A6N9B7U7-F1
#
_cell.length_a   1.000
_cell.length_b   1.000
_cell.length_c   1.000
_cell.angle_alpha   90.00
_cell.angle_beta   90.00
_cell.angle_gamma   90.00
#
_symmetry.space_group_name_H-M   'P 1'
#
loop_
_entity.id
_entity.type
_entity.pdbx_description
1 polymer ?
#
loop_
_entity_poly.entity_id
_entity_poly.type
_entity_poly.pdbx_seq_one_letter_code
_entity_poly.pdbx_strand_id
1 'polypeptide(L)' 'MNNTIDKKRVFSGIQPSGQLTIANYLGALKNFVQLQKAGTECVYC' A
#
# COMPACT_ATOMS: atom_id res chain seq x y z
N MET A 1 -29.15 -2.11 -12.45
CA MET A 1 -28.23 -1.25 -11.69
C MET A 1 -26.89 -1.96 -11.58
N ASN A 2 -25.81 -1.38 -12.14
CA ASN A 2 -24.49 -1.98 -12.04
C ASN A 2 -23.98 -1.82 -10.60
N ASN A 3 -23.99 -2.92 -9.85
CA ASN A 3 -23.48 -2.96 -8.50
C ASN A 3 -21.95 -3.03 -8.56
N THR A 4 -21.29 -1.89 -8.75
CA THR A 4 -19.83 -1.80 -8.66
C THR A 4 -19.45 -1.93 -7.21
N ILE A 5 -18.91 -3.09 -6.82
CA ILE A 5 -18.31 -3.28 -5.50
C ILE A 5 -17.13 -2.31 -5.42
N ASP A 6 -17.31 -1.20 -4.69
CA ASP A 6 -16.26 -0.21 -4.48
C ASP A 6 -15.10 -0.86 -3.72
N LYS A 7 -14.08 -1.30 -4.47
CA LYS A 7 -12.83 -1.75 -3.87
C LYS A 7 -12.20 -0.57 -3.15
N LYS A 8 -11.88 -0.77 -1.87
CA LYS A 8 -11.13 0.21 -1.08
C LYS A 8 -9.83 0.53 -1.83
N ARG A 9 -9.56 1.83 -2.01
CA ARG A 9 -8.34 2.36 -2.63
C ARG A 9 -7.42 2.96 -1.59
N VAL A 10 -6.13 2.66 -1.69
CA VAL A 10 -5.08 3.19 -0.81
C VAL A 10 -3.98 3.80 -1.66
N PHE A 11 -3.64 5.06 -1.38
CA PHE A 11 -2.47 5.73 -1.90
C PHE A 11 -1.37 5.76 -0.83
N SER A 12 -0.16 5.37 -1.19
CA SER A 12 0.97 5.23 -0.26
C SER A 12 2.20 5.93 -0.81
N GLY A 13 2.67 6.96 -0.13
CA GLY A 13 3.88 7.69 -0.49
C GLY A 13 5.11 7.16 0.25
N ILE A 14 6.21 6.90 -0.45
CA ILE A 14 7.53 6.69 0.15
C ILE A 14 8.48 7.76 -0.35
N GLN A 15 9.06 8.52 0.59
CA GLN A 15 10.11 9.46 0.27
C GLN A 15 11.32 8.72 -0.34
N PRO A 16 11.91 9.20 -1.46
CA PRO A 16 13.15 8.66 -1.99
C PRO A 16 14.33 9.06 -1.09
N SER A 17 14.50 8.37 0.04
CA SER A 17 15.50 8.65 1.08
C SER A 17 16.80 7.85 0.92
N GLY A 18 17.02 7.23 -0.24
CA GLY A 18 18.26 6.51 -0.59
C GLY A 18 18.27 5.04 -0.17
N GLN A 19 18.34 4.75 1.13
CA GLN A 19 18.35 3.37 1.62
C GLN A 19 17.11 3.02 2.44
N LEU A 20 16.47 1.90 2.08
CA LEU A 20 15.40 1.31 2.88
C LEU A 20 16.00 0.74 4.17
N THR A 21 15.53 1.23 5.32
CA THR A 21 15.94 0.71 6.62
C THR A 21 14.99 -0.41 7.09
N ILE A 22 15.46 -1.21 8.06
CA ILE A 22 14.63 -2.23 8.71
C ILE A 22 13.35 -1.62 9.32
N ALA A 23 13.45 -0.39 9.82
CA ALA A 23 12.33 0.35 10.40
C ALA A 23 11.29 0.70 9.33
N ASN A 24 11.72 1.11 8.13
CA ASN A 24 10.79 1.36 7.02
C ASN A 24 10.10 0.05 6.59
N TYR A 25 10.85 -1.06 6.55
CA TYR A 25 10.27 -2.35 6.19
C TYR A 25 9.21 -2.82 7.19
N LEU A 26 9.53 -2.80 8.48
CA LEU A 26 8.62 -3.25 9.53
C LEU A 26 7.44 -2.29 9.73
N GLY A 27 7.65 -0.99 9.58
CA GLY A 27 6.64 0.05 9.84
C GLY A 27 5.71 0.36 8.66
N ALA A 28 6.20 0.25 7.42
CA ALA A 28 5.42 0.64 6.24
C ALA A 28 5.33 -0.49 5.20
N LEU A 29 6.45 -0.97 4.66
CA LEU A 29 6.41 -1.89 3.51
C LEU A 29 5.70 -3.20 3.82
N LYS A 30 5.85 -3.75 5.04
CA LYS A 30 5.13 -4.95 5.47
C LYS A 30 3.61 -4.77 5.40
N ASN A 31 3.10 -3.61 5.80
CA ASN A 31 1.67 -3.29 5.71
C ASN A 31 1.22 -3.11 4.26
N PHE A 32 2.05 -2.52 3.40
CA PHE A 32 1.72 -2.35 1.98
C PHE A 32 1.45 -3.71 1.31
N VAL A 33 2.31 -4.70 1.58
CA VAL A 33 2.15 -6.06 1.06
C VAL A 33 0.88 -6.73 1.61
N GLN A 34 0.54 -6.51 2.88
CA GLN A 34 -0.69 -7.04 3.47
C GLN A 34 -1.94 -6.44 2.84
N LEU A 35 -1.96 -5.12 2.61
CA LEU A 35 -3.08 -4.42 1.99
C LEU A 35 -3.36 -4.89 0.56
N GLN A 36 -2.30 -5.12 -0.22
CA GLN A 36 -2.40 -5.67 -1.56
C GLN A 36 -2.99 -7.10 -1.54
N LYS A 37 -2.55 -7.95 -0.60
CA LYS A 37 -3.08 -9.31 -0.44
C LYS A 37 -4.54 -9.34 -0.01
N ALA A 38 -5.02 -8.32 0.71
CA ALA A 38 -6.40 -8.19 1.14
C ALA A 38 -7.38 -7.78 0.00
N GLY A 39 -6.89 -7.60 -1.24
CA GLY A 39 -7.73 -7.24 -2.39
C GLY A 39 -8.02 -5.74 -2.50
N THR A 40 -7.28 -4.91 -1.75
CA THR A 40 -7.32 -3.45 -1.81
C THR A 40 -6.63 -2.97 -3.09
N GLU A 41 -7.16 -1.94 -3.75
CA GLU A 41 -6.45 -1.28 -4.85
C GLU A 41 -5.38 -0.34 -4.28
N CYS A 42 -4.11 -0.70 -4.43
CA CYS A 42 -2.98 0.04 -3.89
C CYS A 42 -2.24 0.82 -4.99
N VAL A 43 -1.94 2.09 -4.73
CA VAL A 43 -1.16 2.99 -5.59
C VAL A 43 0.02 3.52 -4.76
N TYR A 44 1.23 3.45 -5.31
CA TYR A 44 2.47 3.85 -4.64
C TYR A 44 3.15 5.01 -5.39
N CYS A 45 3.70 5.99 -4.67
CA CYS A 45 4.38 7.17 -5.20
C CYS A 45 5.62 7.54 -4.39
#